data_AF-A0A917UN57-F1
#
_entry.id   AF-A0A917UN57-F1
#
_cell.length_a   1.000
_cell.length_b   1.000
_cell.length_c   1.000
_cell.angle_alpha   90.00
_cell.angle_beta   90.00
_cell.angle_gamma   90.00
#
_symmetry.space_group_name_H-M   'P 1'
#
loop_
_entity.id
_entity.type
_entity.pdbx_description
1 polymer ?
#
loop_
_entity_poly.entity_id
_entity_poly.type
_entity_poly.pdbx_seq_one_letter_code
_entity_poly.pdbx_strand_id
1 'polypeptide(L)'
;MEGPRRVTGGTARPSSLFALDGRDATSFWSGIGSLQRSYPAVHWVRGERYVEDGRVTTNAGITSGTVGALRLVERLAGRAEAGRIGESLAYPGWTLDGPTAIPANHLAVADLP
;
A
#
# COMPACT_ATOMS: atom_id res chain seq x y z
N MET A 1 -29.86 -27.57 21.35
CA MET A 1 -29.37 -28.43 20.27
C MET A 1 -28.33 -27.61 19.50
N GLU A 2 -27.11 -27.54 20.05
CA GLU A 2 -26.03 -26.68 19.55
C GLU A 2 -25.08 -27.56 18.74
N GLY A 3 -25.04 -27.34 17.42
CA GLY A 3 -24.14 -28.07 16.51
C GLY A 3 -22.69 -27.61 16.67
N PRO A 4 -21.70 -28.49 16.39
CA PRO A 4 -20.30 -28.19 16.68
C PRO A 4 -19.79 -27.08 15.77
N ARG A 5 -19.43 -25.93 16.36
CA ARG A 5 -18.68 -24.88 15.68
C ARG A 5 -17.28 -25.41 15.39
N ARG A 6 -17.03 -25.68 14.10
CA ARG A 6 -15.72 -26.13 13.61
C ARG A 6 -14.74 -24.96 13.71
N VAL A 7 -13.97 -24.90 14.79
CA VAL A 7 -12.80 -24.02 14.93
C VAL A 7 -11.72 -24.58 14.00
N THR A 8 -11.52 -23.92 12.87
CA THR A 8 -10.45 -24.28 11.93
C THR A 8 -9.30 -23.30 12.11
N GLY A 9 -8.18 -23.82 12.63
CA GLY A 9 -6.81 -23.28 12.58
C GLY A 9 -6.64 -21.77 12.52
N GLY A 10 -6.45 -21.13 13.68
CA GLY A 10 -6.01 -19.76 13.77
C GLY A 10 -4.59 -19.57 13.22
N THR A 11 -4.47 -18.86 12.11
CA THR A 11 -3.32 -17.97 11.88
C THR A 11 -3.82 -16.60 12.29
N ALA A 12 -3.26 -16.01 13.35
CA ALA A 12 -3.58 -14.64 13.73
C ALA A 12 -3.16 -13.72 12.58
N ARG A 13 -4.10 -13.41 11.69
CA ARG A 13 -3.92 -12.44 10.63
C ARG A 13 -3.94 -11.07 11.29
N PRO A 14 -2.98 -10.17 11.02
CA PRO A 14 -3.02 -8.82 11.55
C PRO A 14 -4.39 -8.19 11.25
N SER A 15 -5.07 -7.75 12.30
CA SER A 15 -6.41 -7.16 12.25
C SER A 15 -6.52 -5.98 11.29
N SER A 16 -5.40 -5.30 11.04
CA SER A 16 -5.32 -4.20 10.08
C SER A 16 -5.57 -4.62 8.63
N LEU A 17 -5.25 -5.86 8.25
CA LEU A 17 -5.48 -6.33 6.87
C LEU A 17 -6.93 -6.76 6.64
N PHE A 18 -7.68 -7.12 7.68
CA PHE A 18 -9.12 -7.34 7.59
C PHE A 18 -9.90 -6.05 7.28
N ALA A 19 -9.36 -4.88 7.66
CA ALA A 19 -9.96 -3.59 7.33
C ALA A 19 -9.89 -3.25 5.82
N LEU A 20 -9.11 -4.02 5.05
CA LEU A 20 -8.91 -3.85 3.62
C LEU A 20 -9.81 -4.75 2.77
N ASP A 21 -10.63 -5.62 3.36
CA ASP A 21 -11.51 -6.51 2.61
C ASP A 21 -12.46 -5.71 1.70
N GLY A 22 -12.46 -6.03 0.40
CA GLY A 22 -13.22 -5.33 -0.63
C GLY A 22 -12.67 -3.96 -1.05
N ARG A 23 -11.47 -3.58 -0.57
CA ARG A 23 -10.81 -2.31 -0.89
C ARG A 23 -9.64 -2.49 -1.85
N ASP A 24 -9.31 -1.41 -2.54
CA ASP A 24 -8.08 -1.31 -3.31
C ASP A 24 -6.89 -1.03 -2.39
N ALA A 25 -5.84 -1.83 -2.50
CA ALA A 25 -4.63 -1.70 -1.69
C ALA A 25 -3.37 -2.06 -2.48
N THR A 26 -2.24 -1.46 -2.14
CA THR A 26 -0.91 -1.80 -2.66
C THR A 26 0.03 -2.19 -1.53
N SER A 27 1.15 -2.82 -1.87
CA SER A 27 2.21 -3.20 -0.93
C SER A 27 3.53 -3.36 -1.68
N PHE A 28 4.60 -3.68 -0.97
CA PHE A 28 5.88 -3.95 -1.60
C PHE A 28 5.77 -5.13 -2.58
N TRP A 29 6.33 -4.96 -3.79
CA TRP A 29 6.08 -5.80 -4.96
C TRP A 29 6.34 -7.30 -4.72
N SER A 30 7.38 -7.65 -3.95
CA SER A 30 7.72 -9.05 -3.65
C SER A 30 6.73 -9.69 -2.69
N GLY A 31 6.10 -8.90 -1.82
CA GLY A 31 5.10 -9.35 -0.84
C GLY A 31 3.69 -9.51 -1.43
N ILE A 32 3.34 -8.75 -2.48
CA ILE A 32 1.98 -8.74 -3.05
C ILE A 32 1.50 -10.15 -3.42
N GLY A 33 2.37 -10.99 -4.00
CA GLY A 33 1.96 -12.35 -4.39
C GLY A 33 1.54 -13.22 -3.19
N SER A 34 2.20 -13.06 -2.04
CA SER A 34 1.83 -13.75 -0.80
C SER A 34 0.55 -13.17 -0.17
N LEU A 35 0.42 -11.85 -0.23
CA LEU A 35 -0.75 -11.13 0.27
C LEU A 35 -2.02 -11.46 -0.53
N GLN A 36 -1.94 -11.58 -1.85
CA GLN A 36 -3.04 -12.03 -2.70
C GLN A 36 -3.56 -13.41 -2.32
N ARG A 37 -2.68 -14.34 -1.94
CA ARG A 37 -3.08 -15.68 -1.46
C ARG A 37 -3.69 -15.65 -0.07
N SER A 38 -3.18 -14.78 0.81
CA SER A 38 -3.60 -14.73 2.21
C SER A 38 -4.85 -13.88 2.44
N TYR A 39 -5.08 -12.87 1.58
CA TYR A 39 -6.16 -11.89 1.62
C TYR A 39 -6.75 -11.71 0.21
N PRO A 40 -7.44 -12.74 -0.33
CA PRO A 40 -7.99 -12.70 -1.69
C PRO A 40 -9.18 -11.74 -1.83
N ALA A 41 -9.79 -11.32 -0.72
CA ALA A 41 -10.87 -10.33 -0.71
C ALA A 41 -10.37 -8.89 -0.90
N VAL A 42 -9.06 -8.64 -0.78
CA VAL A 42 -8.45 -7.32 -1.01
C VAL A 42 -8.06 -7.22 -2.48
N HIS A 43 -8.36 -6.09 -3.11
CA HIS A 43 -7.96 -5.84 -4.49
C HIS A 43 -6.53 -5.29 -4.52
N TRP A 44 -5.57 -6.20 -4.68
CA TRP A 44 -4.15 -5.84 -4.70
C TRP A 44 -3.74 -5.18 -6.02
N VAL A 45 -3.51 -3.88 -5.98
CA VAL A 45 -3.01 -3.06 -7.09
C VAL A 45 -1.49 -3.12 -7.13
N ARG A 46 -0.94 -3.35 -8.33
CA ARG A 46 0.49 -3.29 -8.61
C ARG A 46 0.79 -2.07 -9.47
N GLY A 47 2.04 -1.62 -9.43
CA GLY A 47 2.51 -0.55 -10.31
C GLY A 47 2.09 0.86 -9.87
N GLU A 48 1.61 1.02 -8.65
CA GLU A 48 1.26 2.32 -8.07
C GLU A 48 2.06 2.56 -6.80
N ARG A 49 2.61 3.76 -6.62
CA ARG A 49 3.35 4.17 -5.42
C ARG A 49 2.48 4.07 -4.19
N TYR A 50 1.26 4.57 -4.28
CA TYR A 50 0.28 4.46 -3.21
C TYR A 50 -1.10 4.30 -3.80
N VAL A 51 -2.00 3.72 -3.02
CA VAL A 51 -3.43 3.58 -3.35
C VAL A 51 -4.22 4.18 -2.21
N GLU A 52 -5.18 5.03 -2.55
CA GLU A 52 -6.12 5.62 -1.60
C GLU A 52 -7.51 5.00 -1.83
N ASP A 53 -8.04 4.34 -0.79
CA ASP A 53 -9.41 3.84 -0.74
C ASP A 53 -10.11 4.50 0.46
N GLY A 54 -10.80 5.61 0.19
CA GLY A 54 -11.53 6.41 1.17
C GLY A 54 -10.62 7.00 2.26
N ARG A 55 -10.60 6.36 3.43
CA ARG A 55 -9.79 6.78 4.60
C ARG A 55 -8.50 5.98 4.78
N VAL A 56 -8.27 5.00 3.90
CA VAL A 56 -7.11 4.12 3.99
C VAL A 56 -6.17 4.43 2.84
N THR A 57 -4.90 4.66 3.16
CA THR A 57 -3.82 4.82 2.19
C THR A 57 -2.83 3.70 2.41
N THR A 58 -2.44 3.04 1.32
CA THR A 58 -1.43 1.96 1.32
C THR A 58 -0.31 2.30 0.34
N ASN A 59 0.92 1.82 0.59
CA ASN A 59 2.12 2.26 -0.13
C ASN A 59 2.95 1.07 -0.62
N ALA A 60 3.52 1.16 -1.82
CA ALA A 60 4.25 0.09 -2.48
C ALA A 60 5.73 -0.08 -2.02
N GLY A 61 6.12 0.55 -0.92
CA GLY A 61 7.48 0.49 -0.39
C GLY A 61 7.88 1.74 0.38
N ILE A 62 9.11 1.77 0.87
CA ILE A 62 9.64 2.84 1.73
C ILE A 62 9.63 4.19 1.00
N THR A 63 10.18 4.24 -0.21
CA THR A 63 10.23 5.45 -1.03
C THR A 63 8.85 5.95 -1.44
N SER A 64 7.94 5.03 -1.72
CA SER A 64 6.53 5.35 -1.96
C SER A 64 5.81 5.86 -0.70
N GLY A 65 6.30 5.51 0.49
CA GLY A 65 5.87 6.06 1.78
C GLY A 65 6.07 7.57 1.86
N THR A 66 7.25 8.06 1.44
CA THR A 66 7.56 9.50 1.42
C THR A 66 6.60 10.28 0.51
N VAL A 67 6.33 9.75 -0.68
CA VAL A 67 5.39 10.38 -1.64
C VAL A 67 3.96 10.39 -1.06
N GLY A 68 3.51 9.28 -0.47
CA GLY A 68 2.20 9.20 0.16
C GLY A 68 2.05 10.12 1.38
N ALA A 69 3.10 10.29 2.18
CA ALA A 69 3.09 11.22 3.32
C ALA A 69 2.96 12.67 2.86
N LEU A 70 3.66 13.07 1.80
CA LEU A 70 3.52 14.41 1.22
C LEU A 70 2.12 14.66 0.66
N ARG A 71 1.49 13.64 0.08
CA ARG A 71 0.08 13.70 -0.34
C ARG A 71 -0.87 13.88 0.85
N LEU A 72 -0.60 13.22 1.97
CA LEU A 72 -1.39 13.41 3.20
C LEU A 72 -1.23 14.84 3.74
N VAL A 73 0.00 15.36 3.76
CA VAL A 73 0.26 16.77 4.11
C VAL A 73 -0.52 17.71 3.19
N GLU A 74 -0.53 17.45 1.88
CA GLU A 74 -1.29 18.27 0.93
C GLU A 74 -2.78 18.32 1.29
N ARG A 75 -3.36 17.16 1.64
CA ARG A 75 -4.78 17.05 2.02
C ARG A 75 -5.10 17.76 3.33
N LEU A 76 -4.17 17.76 4.30
CA LEU A 76 -4.41 18.26 5.65
C LEU A 76 -3.99 19.73 5.83
N ALA A 77 -2.91 20.15 5.19
CA ALA A 77 -2.27 21.46 5.36
C ALA A 77 -2.19 22.26 4.05
N GLY A 78 -2.64 21.70 2.92
CA GLY A 78 -2.67 22.37 1.62
C GLY A 78 -1.40 22.19 0.80
N ARG A 79 -1.50 22.58 -0.49
CA ARG A 79 -0.43 22.40 -1.50
C ARG A 79 0.85 23.15 -1.18
N ALA A 80 0.73 24.36 -0.61
CA ALA A 80 1.90 25.18 -0.27
C ALA A 80 2.80 24.49 0.77
N GLU A 81 2.22 23.90 1.82
CA GLU A 81 3.00 23.24 2.86
C GLU A 81 3.59 21.91 2.39
N ALA A 82 2.83 21.14 1.59
CA ALA A 82 3.36 19.93 0.95
C ALA A 82 4.54 20.23 0.03
N GLY A 83 4.46 21.31 -0.76
CA GLY A 83 5.55 21.78 -1.61
C GLY A 83 6.78 22.16 -0.78
N ARG A 84 6.58 22.99 0.26
CA ARG A 84 7.65 23.43 1.17
C ARG A 84 8.38 22.25 1.82
N ILE A 85 7.65 21.25 2.32
CA ILE A 85 8.24 20.05 2.93
C ILE A 85 8.95 19.20 1.86
N GLY A 86 8.33 19.01 0.70
CA GLY A 86 8.92 18.25 -0.40
C GLY A 86 10.24 18.85 -0.90
N GLU A 87 10.32 20.17 -1.03
CA GLU A 87 11.55 20.90 -1.35
C GLU A 87 12.63 20.67 -0.27
N SER A 88 12.26 20.72 1.01
CA SER A 88 13.20 20.49 2.12
C SER A 88 13.77 19.08 2.17
N LEU A 89 12.99 18.08 1.71
CA LEU A 89 13.41 16.69 1.62
C LEU A 89 14.37 16.45 0.45
N ALA A 90 14.44 17.37 -0.52
CA ALA A 90 15.18 17.24 -1.78
C ALA A 90 14.97 15.88 -2.47
N TYR A 91 13.76 15.32 -2.34
CA TYR A 91 13.51 13.95 -2.77
C TYR A 91 13.51 13.85 -4.31
N PRO A 92 14.40 13.05 -4.92
CA PRO A 92 14.63 13.10 -6.36
C PRO A 92 13.39 12.74 -7.20
N GLY A 93 13.08 13.57 -8.20
CA GLY A 93 12.03 13.29 -9.18
C GLY A 93 10.61 13.26 -8.60
N TRP A 94 10.39 13.85 -7.43
CA TRP A 94 9.05 14.07 -6.89
C TRP A 94 8.53 15.45 -7.23
N THR A 95 7.25 15.49 -7.57
CA THR A 95 6.46 16.70 -7.76
C THR A 95 5.07 16.43 -7.19
N LEU A 96 4.35 17.48 -6.81
CA LEU A 96 2.97 17.37 -6.32
C LEU A 96 2.03 16.69 -7.32
N ASP A 97 2.23 16.97 -8.61
CA ASP A 97 1.46 16.39 -9.71
C ASP A 97 2.20 15.24 -10.42
N GLY A 98 3.21 14.68 -9.74
CA GLY A 98 4.03 13.63 -10.29
C GLY A 98 3.26 12.33 -10.45
N PRO A 99 3.63 11.47 -11.41
CA PRO A 99 2.96 10.20 -11.60
C PRO A 99 3.11 9.32 -10.34
N THR A 100 2.01 8.67 -9.98
CA THR A 100 2.01 7.61 -8.97
C THR A 100 2.45 6.28 -9.54
N ALA A 101 2.38 6.12 -10.86
CA ALA A 101 2.78 4.91 -11.56
C ALA A 101 4.27 4.58 -11.35
N ILE A 102 4.54 3.30 -11.08
CA ILE A 102 5.87 2.69 -10.98
C ILE A 102 5.85 1.35 -11.72
N PRO A 103 7.01 0.78 -12.09
CA PRO A 103 7.06 -0.54 -12.69
C PRO A 103 6.36 -1.60 -11.83
N ALA A 104 5.46 -2.37 -12.44
CA ALA A 104 4.76 -3.47 -11.79
C ALA A 104 5.67 -4.71 -11.71
N ASN A 105 6.63 -4.68 -10.78
CA ASN A 105 7.58 -5.77 -10.58
C ASN A 105 6.91 -7.05 -10.08
N HIS A 106 7.49 -8.19 -10.42
CA HIS A 106 7.13 -9.52 -9.95
C HIS A 106 8.39 -10.28 -9.58
N LEU A 107 8.28 -11.16 -8.59
CA LEU A 107 9.39 -12.02 -8.20
C LEU A 107 9.66 -13.02 -9.33
N ALA A 108 10.82 -12.87 -9.98
CA ALA A 108 11.32 -13.83 -10.94
C ALA A 108 12.30 -14.79 -10.27
N VAL A 109 12.53 -15.95 -10.91
CA VAL A 109 13.52 -16.93 -10.42
C VAL A 109 14.92 -16.32 -10.33
N ALA A 110 15.25 -15.36 -11.21
CA ALA A 110 16.52 -14.64 -11.22
C ALA A 110 16.73 -13.70 -10.01
N ASP A 111 15.67 -13.39 -9.26
CA ASP A 111 15.72 -12.52 -8.08
C ASP A 111 15.95 -13.31 -6.77
N LEU A 112 15.99 -14.65 -6.85
CA LEU A 112 16.24 -15.51 -5.69
C LEU A 112 17.76 -15.64 -5.44
N PRO A 113 18.19 -15.62 -4.16
CA PRO A 113 19.61 -15.73 -3.80
C PRO A 113 20.21 -17.12 -4.07
#